data_AF-E6Q8M0-F1
#
_entry.id   AF-E6Q8M0-F1
#
_cell.length_a   1.000
_cell.length_b   1.000
_cell.length_c   1.000
_cell.angle_alpha   90.00
_cell.angle_beta   90.00
_cell.angle_gamma   90.00
#
_symmetry.space_group_name_H-M   'P 1'
#
loop_
_entity.id
_entity.type
_entity.pdbx_description
1 polymer ?
#
loop_
_entity_poly.entity_id
_entity_poly.type
_entity_poly.pdbx_seq_one_letter_code
_entity_poly.pdbx_strand_id
1 'polypeptide(L)'
;MRARIDVLSELTDEWRKRVGRWARFARRHKRMVDGIPAPSRNDEYLFYQTLLGVWPLESPGERAFDDLRERVLRYMLKAVKEAKTHTSWLNPNLAYEEALDYFVMAMLDRTGRNPFLADFLPFQARVARFGLWNGLSQQLLKLTAPGVPDIYQGTELWDFSLVDPDNRRPVDYRRRRDLLHRLRAVARGRDGARLAQDLMEHPEDGRAKLFVTWRALEARHRFPEVFAGGAYLPLAVTGAQADHAVAFARQANGRTVITIANRWFATLLGDEKRLPVGEAVWTDTGIELPDPAAAWENLFTGETVRPDATGDKPRLSLARTLACFPVALLVPAEVGS
;
A
#
# COMPACT_ATOMS: atom_id res chain seq x y z
N MET A 1 5.94 3.41 1.03
CA MET A 1 6.49 4.30 -0.03
C MET A 1 6.20 3.75 -1.43
N ARG A 2 6.84 2.65 -1.89
CA ARG A 2 6.68 2.09 -3.25
C ARG A 2 5.23 1.86 -3.70
N ALA A 3 4.41 1.23 -2.86
CA ALA A 3 2.99 0.95 -3.15
C ALA A 3 2.17 2.19 -3.55
N ARG A 4 2.58 3.41 -3.14
CA ARG A 4 1.98 4.67 -3.59
C ARG A 4 2.51 5.12 -4.94
N ILE A 5 3.82 4.99 -5.18
CA ILE A 5 4.41 5.37 -6.47
C ILE A 5 3.86 4.48 -7.58
N ASP A 6 3.64 3.19 -7.30
CA ASP A 6 3.09 2.24 -8.28
C ASP A 6 1.69 2.66 -8.78
N VAL A 7 0.92 3.43 -7.99
CA VAL A 7 -0.38 3.99 -8.43
C VAL A 7 -0.23 4.91 -9.65
N LEU A 8 0.92 5.54 -9.83
CA LEU A 8 1.15 6.45 -10.97
C LEU A 8 1.08 5.72 -12.32
N SER A 9 1.29 4.40 -12.36
CA SER A 9 1.12 3.62 -13.59
C SER A 9 -0.35 3.45 -13.99
N GLU A 10 -1.29 3.69 -13.07
CA GLU A 10 -2.73 3.68 -13.35
C GLU A 10 -3.27 5.08 -13.68
N LEU A 11 -2.58 6.13 -13.22
CA LEU A 11 -2.99 7.53 -13.36
C LEU A 11 -2.09 8.29 -14.34
N THR A 12 -1.67 7.66 -15.44
CA THR A 12 -0.59 8.15 -16.32
C THR A 12 -0.87 9.53 -16.91
N ASP A 13 -2.08 9.78 -17.42
CA ASP A 13 -2.47 11.07 -18.02
C ASP A 13 -2.59 12.18 -16.97
N GLU A 14 -3.20 11.89 -15.82
CA GLU A 14 -3.28 12.85 -14.73
C GLU A 14 -1.86 13.18 -14.23
N TRP A 15 -1.04 12.15 -13.99
CA TRP A 15 0.34 12.30 -13.56
C TRP A 15 1.15 13.20 -14.51
N ARG A 16 1.09 12.96 -15.83
CA ARG A 16 1.73 13.81 -16.85
C ARG A 16 1.28 15.27 -16.72
N LYS A 17 -0.03 15.51 -16.59
CA LYS A 17 -0.59 16.87 -16.44
C LYS A 17 -0.10 17.54 -15.15
N ARG A 18 -0.04 16.81 -14.03
CA ARG A 18 0.45 17.30 -12.73
C ARG A 18 1.91 17.69 -12.80
N VAL A 19 2.79 16.82 -13.31
CA VAL A 19 4.22 17.11 -13.49
C VAL A 19 4.44 18.36 -14.33
N GLY A 20 3.75 18.49 -15.47
CA GLY A 20 3.85 19.67 -16.32
C GLY A 20 3.37 20.96 -15.64
N ARG A 21 2.37 20.88 -14.75
CA ARG A 21 1.90 22.01 -13.96
C ARG A 21 2.89 22.37 -12.84
N TRP A 22 3.39 21.39 -12.11
CA TRP A 22 4.34 21.61 -11.03
C TRP A 22 5.67 22.15 -11.53
N ALA A 23 6.17 21.67 -12.68
CA ALA A 23 7.37 22.21 -13.31
C ALA A 23 7.23 23.71 -13.64
N ARG A 24 6.02 24.17 -14.01
CA ARG A 24 5.74 25.60 -14.21
C ARG A 24 5.79 26.39 -12.90
N PHE A 25 5.24 25.85 -11.81
CA PHE A 25 5.33 26.48 -10.49
C PHE A 25 6.78 26.53 -9.97
N ALA A 26 7.54 25.48 -10.27
CA ALA A 26 8.90 25.30 -9.81
C ALA A 26 9.93 26.16 -10.58
N ARG A 27 9.59 26.65 -11.78
CA ARG A 27 10.51 27.41 -12.65
C ARG A 27 11.23 28.55 -11.94
N ARG A 28 10.53 29.31 -11.09
CA ARG A 28 11.10 30.46 -10.35
C ARG A 28 12.05 30.06 -9.21
N HIS A 29 12.05 28.78 -8.83
CA HIS A 29 12.87 28.23 -7.76
C HIS A 29 14.12 27.52 -8.29
N LYS A 30 14.32 27.49 -9.61
CA LYS A 30 15.50 26.88 -10.24
C LYS A 30 16.59 27.92 -10.49
N ARG A 31 17.84 27.50 -10.35
CA ARG A 31 19.03 28.29 -10.69
C ARG A 31 19.71 27.69 -11.92
N MET A 32 20.53 28.48 -12.63
CA MET A 32 21.39 27.96 -13.69
C MET A 32 22.75 27.61 -13.11
N VAL A 33 23.18 26.36 -13.28
CA VAL A 33 24.49 25.85 -12.85
C VAL A 33 25.07 25.13 -14.06
N ASP A 34 26.29 25.48 -14.48
CA ASP A 34 26.97 24.88 -15.64
C ASP A 34 26.12 24.84 -16.92
N GLY A 35 25.34 25.90 -17.15
CA GLY A 35 24.49 26.03 -18.34
C GLY A 35 23.19 25.21 -18.30
N ILE A 36 22.88 24.51 -17.21
CA ILE A 36 21.61 23.77 -17.04
C ILE A 36 20.78 24.28 -15.85
N PRO A 37 19.44 24.14 -15.88
CA PRO A 37 18.62 24.37 -14.70
C PRO A 37 18.92 23.32 -13.62
N ALA A 38 19.12 23.77 -12.38
CA ALA A 38 19.27 22.95 -11.19
C ALA A 38 18.03 23.09 -10.29
N PRO A 39 17.35 21.99 -9.93
CA PRO A 39 17.62 20.61 -10.38
C PRO A 39 17.31 20.40 -11.87
N SER A 40 18.03 19.44 -12.46
CA SER A 40 17.78 18.88 -13.78
C SER A 40 16.33 18.39 -13.88
N ARG A 41 15.82 18.18 -15.11
CA ARG A 41 14.46 17.64 -15.29
C ARG A 41 14.29 16.25 -14.67
N ASN A 42 15.33 15.43 -14.72
CA ASN A 42 15.31 14.09 -14.15
C ASN A 42 15.25 14.13 -12.61
N ASP A 43 16.05 14.99 -12.00
CA ASP A 43 16.09 15.13 -10.54
C ASP A 43 14.81 15.80 -10.00
N GLU A 44 14.23 16.76 -10.73
CA GLU A 44 12.91 17.30 -10.40
C GLU A 44 11.80 16.25 -10.49
N TYR A 45 11.84 15.37 -11.49
CA TYR A 45 10.86 14.28 -11.62
C TYR A 45 10.99 13.29 -10.46
N LEU A 46 12.22 12.95 -10.06
CA LEU A 46 12.50 12.16 -8.87
C LEU A 46 11.97 12.83 -7.60
N PHE A 47 12.15 14.15 -7.44
CA PHE A 47 11.61 14.91 -6.31
C PHE A 47 10.09 14.73 -6.17
N TYR A 48 9.33 14.84 -7.26
CA TYR A 48 7.88 14.67 -7.21
C TYR A 48 7.44 13.26 -6.83
N GLN A 49 8.07 12.22 -7.39
CA GLN A 49 7.77 10.83 -7.03
C GLN A 49 8.14 10.52 -5.58
N THR A 50 9.29 11.04 -5.14
CA THR A 50 9.75 10.95 -3.75
C THR A 50 8.71 11.54 -2.82
N LEU A 51 8.27 12.77 -3.10
CA LEU A 51 7.33 13.49 -2.27
C LEU A 51 5.99 12.75 -2.15
N LEU A 52 5.44 12.25 -3.25
CA LEU A 52 4.23 11.40 -3.23
C LEU A 52 4.41 10.14 -2.38
N GLY A 53 5.59 9.52 -2.49
CA GLY A 53 5.92 8.30 -1.76
C GLY A 53 6.01 8.51 -0.25
N VAL A 54 6.55 9.64 0.21
CA VAL A 54 6.89 9.87 1.63
C VAL A 54 5.95 10.79 2.40
N TRP A 55 5.08 11.51 1.71
CA TRP A 55 4.20 12.49 2.37
C TRP A 55 3.37 11.83 3.49
N PRO A 56 3.23 12.47 4.67
CA PRO A 56 2.42 11.95 5.77
C PRO A 56 0.96 11.68 5.34
N LEU A 57 0.32 10.69 5.97
CA LEU A 57 -1.10 10.39 5.69
C LEU A 57 -2.03 11.46 6.23
N GLU A 58 -1.67 12.04 7.36
CA GLU A 58 -2.39 13.13 8.01
C GLU A 58 -1.61 14.44 7.85
N SER A 59 -2.30 15.57 7.91
CA SER A 59 -1.66 16.89 7.86
C SER A 59 -0.64 17.04 9.00
N PRO A 60 0.66 17.15 8.70
CA PRO A 60 1.67 17.24 9.75
C PRO A 60 1.62 18.60 10.44
N GLY A 61 1.76 18.60 11.77
CA GLY A 61 2.11 19.79 12.53
C GLY A 61 3.50 20.31 12.15
N GLU A 62 3.86 21.51 12.59
CA GLU A 62 5.07 22.22 12.15
C GLU A 62 6.35 21.38 12.27
N ARG A 63 6.62 20.82 13.46
CA ARG A 63 7.81 19.98 13.70
C ARG A 63 7.88 18.76 12.77
N ALA A 64 6.75 18.08 12.54
CA ALA A 64 6.70 16.91 11.67
C ALA A 64 6.87 17.29 10.19
N PHE A 65 6.42 18.50 9.83
CA PHE A 65 6.62 19.04 8.49
C PHE A 65 8.08 19.44 8.25
N ASP A 66 8.75 20.02 9.25
CA ASP A 66 10.18 20.32 9.18
C ASP A 66 11.02 19.05 9.05
N ASP A 67 10.72 18.01 9.82
CA ASP A 67 11.37 16.68 9.68
C ASP A 67 11.16 16.12 8.27
N LEU A 68 9.94 16.18 7.72
CA LEU A 68 9.65 15.75 6.35
C LEU A 68 10.53 16.50 5.34
N ARG A 69 10.63 17.82 5.46
CA ARG A 69 11.41 18.68 4.58
C ARG A 69 12.90 18.32 4.62
N GLU A 70 13.46 18.14 5.81
CA GLU A 70 14.85 17.72 5.98
C GLU A 70 15.11 16.31 5.42
N ARG A 71 14.19 15.37 5.65
CA ARG A 71 14.30 14.00 5.12
C ARG A 71 14.30 13.98 3.59
N VAL A 72 13.40 14.74 2.96
CA VAL A 72 13.36 14.87 1.49
C VAL A 72 14.62 15.51 0.96
N LEU A 73 15.10 16.60 1.57
CA LEU A 73 16.33 17.26 1.16
C LEU A 73 17.54 16.31 1.22
N ARG A 74 17.75 15.64 2.36
CA ARG A 74 18.87 14.70 2.54
C ARG A 74 18.84 13.57 1.53
N TYR A 75 17.64 13.04 1.25
CA TYR A 75 17.46 12.02 0.23
C TYR A 75 17.80 12.54 -1.17
N MET A 76 17.31 13.72 -1.54
CA MET A 76 17.58 14.29 -2.86
C MET A 76 19.08 14.53 -3.07
N LEU A 77 19.79 15.08 -2.08
CA LEU A 77 21.25 15.26 -2.13
C LEU A 77 21.98 13.92 -2.27
N LYS A 78 21.58 12.90 -1.49
CA LYS A 78 22.13 11.55 -1.63
C LYS A 78 21.87 10.98 -3.03
N ALA A 79 20.65 11.08 -3.54
CA ALA A 79 20.28 10.52 -4.83
C ALA A 79 21.08 11.13 -5.99
N VAL A 80 21.26 12.46 -6.02
CA VAL A 80 22.04 13.11 -7.08
C VAL A 80 23.54 12.77 -7.00
N LYS A 81 24.09 12.56 -5.79
CA LYS A 81 25.46 12.08 -5.59
C LYS A 81 25.66 10.62 -6.03
N GLU A 82 24.67 9.77 -5.78
CA GLU A 82 24.71 8.37 -6.23
C GLU A 82 24.60 8.26 -7.75
N ALA A 83 23.80 9.12 -8.38
CA ALA A 83 23.64 9.19 -9.83
C ALA A 83 24.93 9.63 -10.55
N LYS A 84 25.77 10.46 -9.91
CA LYS A 84 27.07 10.93 -10.43
C LYS A 84 26.99 11.75 -11.73
N THR A 85 25.79 12.25 -12.10
CA THR A 85 25.58 13.03 -13.32
C THR A 85 25.99 14.50 -13.17
N HIS A 86 25.63 15.13 -12.04
CA HIS A 86 25.83 16.57 -11.81
C HIS A 86 26.65 16.88 -10.55
N THR A 87 26.73 15.94 -9.61
CA THR A 87 27.58 15.98 -8.41
C THR A 87 27.92 14.55 -7.97
N SER A 88 28.93 14.36 -7.12
CA SER A 88 29.32 13.05 -6.58
C SER A 88 29.87 13.16 -5.16
N TRP A 89 30.05 12.02 -4.49
CA TRP A 89 30.72 11.98 -3.18
C TRP A 89 32.19 12.38 -3.21
N LEU A 90 32.91 12.08 -4.31
CA LEU A 90 34.34 12.33 -4.44
C LEU A 90 34.65 13.74 -4.95
N ASN A 91 33.85 14.23 -5.88
CA ASN A 91 33.97 15.57 -6.45
C ASN A 91 32.61 16.29 -6.37
N PRO A 92 32.30 16.96 -5.25
CA PRO A 92 31.04 17.66 -5.06
C PRO A 92 30.92 18.91 -5.95
N ASN A 93 29.82 19.03 -6.69
CA ASN A 93 29.42 20.30 -7.31
C ASN A 93 28.56 21.09 -6.32
N LEU A 94 29.21 21.93 -5.51
CA LEU A 94 28.55 22.68 -4.45
C LEU A 94 27.46 23.62 -4.98
N ALA A 95 27.67 24.24 -6.15
CA ALA A 95 26.67 25.12 -6.75
C ALA A 95 25.37 24.35 -7.11
N TYR A 96 25.50 23.12 -7.61
CA TYR A 96 24.35 22.26 -7.91
C TYR A 96 23.63 21.81 -6.63
N GLU A 97 24.39 21.41 -5.60
CA GLU A 97 23.85 20.99 -4.31
C GLU A 97 23.10 22.12 -3.59
N GLU A 98 23.67 23.32 -3.56
CA GLU A 98 23.03 24.52 -3.00
C GLU A 98 21.76 24.93 -3.78
N ALA A 99 21.78 24.79 -5.12
CA ALA A 99 20.61 25.04 -5.94
C ALA A 99 19.49 24.00 -5.67
N LEU A 100 19.85 22.74 -5.47
CA LEU A 100 18.90 21.67 -5.10
C LEU A 100 18.33 21.90 -3.69
N ASP A 101 19.17 22.30 -2.75
CA ASP A 101 18.75 22.67 -1.39
C ASP A 101 17.69 23.77 -1.41
N TYR A 102 18.04 24.89 -2.04
CA TYR A 102 17.14 26.03 -2.20
C TYR A 102 15.83 25.62 -2.88
N PHE A 103 15.90 24.81 -3.93
CA PHE A 103 14.73 24.31 -4.65
C PHE A 103 13.78 23.53 -3.72
N VAL A 104 14.30 22.54 -2.98
CA VAL A 104 13.49 21.71 -2.07
C VAL A 104 12.85 22.58 -0.98
N MET A 105 13.64 23.47 -0.37
CA MET A 105 13.16 24.37 0.68
C MET A 105 12.07 25.30 0.19
N ALA A 106 12.25 25.91 -1.00
CA ALA A 106 11.27 26.84 -1.57
C ALA A 106 9.99 26.15 -2.06
N MET A 107 10.10 24.94 -2.62
CA MET A 107 8.94 24.15 -3.04
C MET A 107 8.06 23.73 -1.86
N LEU A 108 8.66 23.54 -0.69
CA LEU A 108 7.98 23.12 0.54
C LEU A 108 7.72 24.27 1.52
N ASP A 109 7.90 25.52 1.10
CA ASP A 109 7.63 26.69 1.96
C ASP A 109 6.13 26.84 2.26
N ARG A 110 5.80 27.03 3.54
CA ARG A 110 4.43 27.24 4.07
C ARG A 110 4.22 28.63 4.67
N THR A 111 5.22 29.52 4.63
CA THR A 111 5.11 30.89 5.19
C THR A 111 4.17 31.79 4.39
N GLY A 112 3.91 31.45 3.12
CA GLY A 112 3.00 32.17 2.24
C GLY A 112 2.19 31.25 1.31
N ARG A 113 1.55 31.84 0.30
CA ARG A 113 0.76 31.08 -0.68
C ARG A 113 1.66 30.17 -1.51
N ASN A 114 1.48 28.86 -1.35
CA ASN A 114 2.20 27.85 -2.11
C ASN A 114 1.28 27.16 -3.14
N PRO A 115 1.29 27.57 -4.43
CA PRO A 115 0.43 26.98 -5.45
C PRO A 115 0.81 25.53 -5.79
N PHE A 116 2.06 25.12 -5.54
CA PHE A 116 2.46 23.73 -5.69
C PHE A 116 1.80 22.86 -4.63
N LEU A 117 1.94 23.19 -3.34
CA LEU A 117 1.32 22.42 -2.26
C LEU A 117 -0.22 22.38 -2.38
N ALA A 118 -0.83 23.51 -2.78
CA ALA A 118 -2.28 23.58 -3.00
C ALA A 118 -2.78 22.61 -4.09
N ASP A 119 -1.99 22.39 -5.15
CA ASP A 119 -2.32 21.44 -6.23
C ASP A 119 -1.84 20.01 -5.95
N PHE A 120 -0.73 19.87 -5.24
CA PHE A 120 -0.09 18.60 -4.89
C PHE A 120 -0.88 17.81 -3.87
N LEU A 121 -1.35 18.45 -2.79
CA LEU A 121 -1.97 17.77 -1.65
C LEU A 121 -3.22 16.96 -2.02
N PRO A 122 -4.19 17.46 -2.82
CA PRO A 122 -5.34 16.66 -3.23
C PRO A 122 -4.95 15.43 -4.06
N PHE A 123 -3.98 15.57 -4.96
CA PHE A 123 -3.49 14.45 -5.77
C PHE A 123 -2.70 13.44 -4.92
N GLN A 124 -1.88 13.92 -3.98
CA GLN A 124 -1.16 13.08 -3.03
C GLN A 124 -2.12 12.28 -2.15
N ALA A 125 -3.21 12.88 -1.65
CA ALA A 125 -4.20 12.18 -0.84
C ALA A 125 -4.87 11.04 -1.61
N ARG A 126 -5.19 11.28 -2.90
CA ARG A 126 -5.73 10.25 -3.80
C ARG A 126 -4.74 9.10 -4.00
N VAL A 127 -3.50 9.41 -4.38
CA VAL A 127 -2.42 8.42 -4.58
C VAL A 127 -2.14 7.64 -3.28
N ALA A 128 -2.13 8.33 -2.14
CA ALA A 128 -1.91 7.71 -0.84
C ALA A 128 -2.99 6.67 -0.53
N ARG A 129 -4.26 7.00 -0.77
CA ARG A 129 -5.40 6.10 -0.50
C ARG A 129 -5.30 4.80 -1.32
N PHE A 130 -5.06 4.88 -2.62
CA PHE A 130 -4.84 3.67 -3.43
C PHE A 130 -3.57 2.91 -3.02
N GLY A 131 -2.52 3.63 -2.63
CA GLY A 131 -1.30 3.03 -2.13
C GLY A 131 -1.46 2.28 -0.80
N LEU A 132 -2.43 2.65 0.05
CA LEU A 132 -2.77 1.87 1.25
C LEU A 132 -3.37 0.51 0.86
N TRP A 133 -4.26 0.48 -0.14
CA TRP A 133 -4.87 -0.75 -0.64
C TRP A 133 -3.84 -1.67 -1.30
N ASN A 134 -2.97 -1.12 -2.15
CA ASN A 134 -1.81 -1.85 -2.67
C ASN A 134 -0.96 -2.43 -1.54
N GLY A 135 -0.76 -1.66 -0.46
CA GLY A 135 -0.01 -2.10 0.71
C GLY A 135 -0.64 -3.27 1.47
N LEU A 136 -1.98 -3.32 1.57
CA LEU A 136 -2.69 -4.48 2.17
C LEU A 136 -2.55 -5.72 1.30
N SER A 137 -2.79 -5.60 -0.01
CA SER A 137 -2.61 -6.70 -0.96
C SER A 137 -1.18 -7.24 -0.93
N GLN A 138 -0.18 -6.36 -1.04
CA GLN A 138 1.23 -6.76 -1.00
C GLN A 138 1.60 -7.45 0.32
N GLN A 139 1.09 -6.95 1.45
CA GLN A 139 1.35 -7.55 2.75
C GLN A 139 0.75 -8.96 2.84
N LEU A 140 -0.49 -9.15 2.40
CA LEU A 140 -1.13 -10.46 2.41
C LEU A 140 -0.39 -11.45 1.48
N LEU A 141 -0.12 -11.05 0.23
CA LEU A 141 0.59 -11.87 -0.74
C LEU A 141 1.95 -12.31 -0.20
N LYS A 142 2.74 -11.38 0.37
CA LYS A 142 4.03 -11.67 0.99
C LYS A 142 3.92 -12.75 2.07
N LEU A 143 2.89 -12.68 2.92
CA LEU A 143 2.74 -13.58 4.06
C LEU A 143 2.19 -14.95 3.69
N THR A 144 1.57 -15.12 2.52
CA THR A 144 0.82 -16.33 2.16
C THR A 144 1.40 -17.09 0.96
N ALA A 145 2.18 -16.42 0.13
CA ALA A 145 2.95 -17.04 -0.95
C ALA A 145 3.98 -18.07 -0.42
N PRO A 146 4.50 -18.95 -1.29
CA PRO A 146 5.57 -19.89 -0.92
C PRO A 146 6.82 -19.18 -0.39
N GLY A 147 7.50 -19.83 0.56
CA GLY A 147 8.70 -19.30 1.21
C GLY A 147 8.48 -18.82 2.65
N VAL A 148 9.55 -18.25 3.21
CA VAL A 148 9.56 -17.69 4.58
C VAL A 148 9.43 -16.16 4.47
N PRO A 149 8.31 -15.57 4.92
CA PRO A 149 8.13 -14.14 4.84
C PRO A 149 9.00 -13.42 5.86
N ASP A 150 9.67 -12.35 5.41
CA ASP A 150 10.38 -11.41 6.26
C ASP A 150 9.55 -10.14 6.52
N ILE A 151 9.68 -9.58 7.72
CA ILE A 151 9.07 -8.30 8.11
C ILE A 151 10.17 -7.42 8.72
N TYR A 152 10.65 -6.48 7.92
CA TYR A 152 11.56 -5.45 8.42
C TYR A 152 10.91 -4.68 9.59
N GLN A 153 11.71 -4.35 10.60
CA GLN A 153 11.24 -3.75 11.83
C GLN A 153 10.34 -2.52 11.58
N GLY A 154 9.17 -2.50 12.22
CA GLY A 154 8.21 -1.40 12.12
C GLY A 154 7.29 -1.43 10.90
N THR A 155 7.51 -2.33 9.94
CA THR A 155 6.72 -2.40 8.69
C THR A 155 5.43 -3.21 8.79
N GLU A 156 5.07 -3.71 9.97
CA GLU A 156 3.72 -4.19 10.29
C GLU A 156 2.67 -3.05 10.28
N LEU A 157 3.13 -1.80 10.43
CA LEU A 157 2.36 -0.58 10.15
C LEU A 157 2.81 0.05 8.82
N TRP A 158 2.19 1.17 8.45
CA TRP A 158 2.63 1.95 7.29
C TRP A 158 4.03 2.50 7.50
N ASP A 159 4.90 2.25 6.52
CA ASP A 159 6.27 2.77 6.50
C ASP A 159 6.52 3.57 5.22
N PHE A 160 6.92 4.82 5.43
CA PHE A 160 7.21 5.82 4.41
C PHE A 160 8.66 6.29 4.52
N SER A 161 9.55 5.36 4.89
CA SER A 161 10.98 5.58 4.92
C SER A 161 11.58 5.62 3.51
N LEU A 162 12.64 6.42 3.38
CA LEU A 162 13.52 6.51 2.23
C LEU A 162 14.70 5.53 2.41
N VAL A 163 15.71 5.63 1.54
CA VAL A 163 16.94 4.85 1.69
C VAL A 163 17.70 5.24 2.95
N ASP A 164 18.66 4.40 3.32
CA ASP A 164 19.59 4.63 4.44
C ASP A 164 20.14 6.07 4.46
N PRO A 165 20.20 6.75 5.62
CA PRO A 165 19.84 6.27 6.96
C PRO A 165 18.35 6.44 7.34
N ASP A 166 17.48 6.93 6.45
CA ASP A 166 16.07 7.23 6.80
C ASP A 166 15.27 5.98 7.21
N ASN A 167 15.59 4.82 6.63
CA ASN A 167 15.00 3.53 7.02
C ASN A 167 15.54 2.95 8.34
N ARG A 168 16.52 3.61 8.98
CA ARG A 168 17.07 3.20 10.29
C ARG A 168 16.52 4.02 11.46
N ARG A 169 15.52 4.86 11.23
CA ARG A 169 14.84 5.63 12.28
C ARG A 169 14.26 4.70 13.36
N PRO A 170 14.20 5.15 14.64
CA PRO A 170 13.76 4.30 15.74
C PRO A 170 12.30 3.86 15.57
N VAL A 171 12.03 2.61 15.95
CA VAL A 171 10.69 2.03 15.90
C VAL A 171 9.99 2.22 17.25
N ASP A 172 8.80 2.81 17.23
CA ASP A 172 7.94 2.89 18.42
C ASP A 172 7.22 1.55 18.65
N TYR A 173 7.88 0.64 19.37
CA TYR A 173 7.33 -0.67 19.75
C TYR A 173 6.21 -0.58 20.77
N ARG A 174 6.16 0.46 21.61
CA ARG A 174 5.10 0.62 22.61
C ARG A 174 3.76 0.85 21.89
N ARG A 175 3.71 1.79 20.94
CA ARG A 175 2.52 2.03 20.11
C ARG A 175 2.04 0.77 19.41
N ARG A 176 2.95 -0.02 18.82
CA ARG A 176 2.62 -1.26 18.09
C ARG A 176 2.03 -2.33 18.99
N ARG A 177 2.61 -2.53 20.17
CA ARG A 177 2.08 -3.44 21.19
C ARG A 177 0.69 -3.02 21.63
N ASP A 178 0.49 -1.74 21.92
CA ASP A 178 -0.80 -1.21 22.36
C ASP A 178 -1.88 -1.37 21.28
N LEU A 179 -1.55 -1.09 20.01
CA LEU A 179 -2.46 -1.32 18.88
C LEU A 179 -2.81 -2.81 18.72
N LEU A 180 -1.83 -3.71 18.80
CA LEU A 180 -2.07 -5.15 18.69
C LEU A 180 -2.92 -5.67 19.86
N HIS A 181 -2.68 -5.20 21.08
CA HIS A 181 -3.49 -5.55 22.24
C HIS A 181 -4.95 -5.13 22.06
N ARG A 182 -5.19 -3.90 21.59
CA ARG A 182 -6.56 -3.41 21.30
C ARG A 182 -7.23 -4.23 20.20
N LEU A 183 -6.54 -4.49 19.09
CA LEU A 183 -7.06 -5.33 17.99
C LEU A 183 -7.47 -6.72 18.47
N ARG A 184 -6.62 -7.37 19.29
CA ARG A 184 -6.91 -8.69 19.86
C ARG A 184 -8.10 -8.67 20.81
N ALA A 185 -8.26 -7.60 21.60
CA ALA A 185 -9.40 -7.47 22.50
C ALA A 185 -10.72 -7.37 21.73
N VAL A 186 -10.78 -6.56 20.67
CA VAL A 186 -11.97 -6.42 19.82
C VAL A 186 -12.27 -7.71 19.05
N ALA A 187 -11.26 -8.35 18.46
CA ALA A 187 -11.43 -9.58 17.70
C ALA A 187 -12.01 -10.75 18.51
N ARG A 188 -11.80 -10.78 19.84
CA ARG A 188 -12.40 -11.78 20.74
C ARG A 188 -13.91 -11.59 20.94
N GLY A 189 -14.44 -10.40 20.66
CA GLY A 189 -15.85 -10.04 20.83
C GLY A 189 -16.82 -10.68 19.81
N ARG A 190 -16.33 -11.52 18.89
CA ARG A 190 -17.10 -12.26 17.87
C ARG A 190 -17.85 -11.41 16.82
N ASP A 191 -17.45 -10.15 16.60
CA ASP A 191 -17.97 -9.31 15.52
C ASP A 191 -16.84 -8.87 14.57
N GLY A 192 -16.31 -9.84 13.81
CA GLY A 192 -15.17 -9.62 12.92
C GLY A 192 -15.49 -8.72 11.73
N ALA A 193 -16.74 -8.78 11.20
CA ALA A 193 -17.18 -7.92 10.11
C ALA A 193 -17.22 -6.45 10.53
N ARG A 194 -17.73 -6.14 11.73
CA ARG A 194 -17.68 -4.77 12.26
C ARG A 194 -16.26 -4.27 12.52
N LEU A 195 -15.38 -5.13 13.03
CA LEU A 195 -13.97 -4.79 13.17
C LEU A 195 -13.36 -4.48 11.78
N ALA A 196 -13.62 -5.31 10.77
CA ALA A 196 -13.14 -5.07 9.41
C ALA A 196 -13.62 -3.71 8.86
N GLN A 197 -14.90 -3.35 9.08
CA GLN A 197 -15.45 -2.06 8.68
C GLN A 197 -14.74 -0.88 9.39
N ASP A 198 -14.57 -0.92 10.72
CA ASP A 198 -13.83 0.11 11.48
C ASP A 198 -12.39 0.32 10.95
N LEU A 199 -11.71 -0.77 10.61
CA LEU A 199 -10.36 -0.72 10.04
C LEU A 199 -10.31 -0.08 8.64
N MET A 200 -11.42 -0.15 7.91
CA MET A 200 -11.55 0.41 6.57
C MET A 200 -12.03 1.87 6.56
N GLU A 201 -12.68 2.32 7.64
CA GLU A 201 -13.04 3.74 7.84
C GLU A 201 -11.80 4.60 8.10
N HIS A 202 -10.81 4.06 8.82
CA HIS A 202 -9.58 4.75 9.23
C HIS A 202 -8.30 4.04 8.78
N PRO A 203 -8.12 3.79 7.47
CA PRO A 203 -6.97 3.02 6.98
C PRO A 203 -5.64 3.69 7.28
N GLU A 204 -5.61 5.01 7.50
CA GLU A 204 -4.41 5.80 7.74
C GLU A 204 -3.67 5.48 9.04
N ASP A 205 -4.37 4.96 10.06
CA ASP A 205 -3.79 4.74 11.39
C ASP A 205 -2.89 3.49 11.47
N GLY A 206 -2.90 2.66 10.43
CA GLY A 206 -2.08 1.46 10.28
C GLY A 206 -2.66 0.19 10.89
N ARG A 207 -3.80 0.25 11.60
CA ARG A 207 -4.43 -0.92 12.22
C ARG A 207 -4.80 -1.98 11.18
N ALA A 208 -5.30 -1.59 10.00
CA ALA A 208 -5.64 -2.53 8.93
C ALA A 208 -4.45 -3.40 8.49
N LYS A 209 -3.27 -2.80 8.33
CA LYS A 209 -2.04 -3.53 7.94
C LYS A 209 -1.53 -4.42 9.08
N LEU A 210 -1.60 -3.94 10.31
CA LEU A 210 -1.25 -4.73 11.50
C LEU A 210 -2.18 -5.94 11.65
N PHE A 211 -3.47 -5.74 11.41
CA PHE A 211 -4.48 -6.79 11.43
C PHE A 211 -4.20 -7.85 10.36
N VAL A 212 -3.95 -7.45 9.11
CA VAL A 212 -3.51 -8.37 8.04
C VAL A 212 -2.28 -9.17 8.45
N THR A 213 -1.29 -8.49 9.00
CA THR A 213 -0.03 -9.11 9.44
C THR A 213 -0.26 -10.14 10.54
N TRP A 214 -1.00 -9.78 11.59
CA TRP A 214 -1.26 -10.67 12.71
C TRP A 214 -2.07 -11.90 12.27
N ARG A 215 -3.21 -11.73 11.58
CA ARG A 215 -4.08 -12.84 11.21
C ARG A 215 -3.42 -13.78 10.20
N ALA A 216 -2.64 -13.26 9.25
CA ALA A 216 -1.90 -14.11 8.31
C ALA A 216 -0.78 -14.90 9.00
N LEU A 217 -0.03 -14.30 9.95
CA LEU A 217 0.97 -15.03 10.73
C LEU A 217 0.33 -16.09 11.65
N GLU A 218 -0.84 -15.79 12.21
CA GLU A 218 -1.61 -16.76 13.00
C GLU A 218 -2.06 -17.95 12.12
N ALA A 219 -2.53 -17.69 10.89
CA ALA A 219 -2.86 -18.74 9.94
C ALA A 219 -1.63 -19.61 9.61
N ARG A 220 -0.45 -19.00 9.41
CA ARG A 220 0.80 -19.74 9.19
C ARG A 220 1.17 -20.63 10.37
N HIS A 221 0.89 -20.17 11.59
CA HIS A 221 1.12 -20.96 12.80
C HIS A 221 0.11 -22.11 12.95
N ARG A 222 -1.16 -21.89 12.54
CA ARG A 222 -2.23 -22.91 12.59
C ARG A 222 -2.10 -23.99 11.51
N PHE A 223 -1.55 -23.65 10.34
CA PHE A 223 -1.43 -24.55 9.18
C PHE A 223 0.02 -24.65 8.66
N PRO A 224 1.00 -25.02 9.50
CA PRO A 224 2.42 -24.97 9.14
C PRO A 224 2.75 -25.82 7.90
N GLU A 225 2.14 -26.98 7.73
CA GLU A 225 2.30 -27.87 6.59
C GLU A 225 1.87 -27.22 5.27
N VAL A 226 0.76 -26.47 5.29
CA VAL A 226 0.20 -25.79 4.12
C VAL A 226 1.14 -24.68 3.65
N PHE A 227 1.70 -23.90 4.57
CA PHE A 227 2.54 -22.75 4.23
C PHE A 227 4.01 -23.11 3.98
N ALA A 228 4.56 -24.11 4.68
CA ALA A 228 5.97 -24.51 4.55
C ALA A 228 6.23 -25.33 3.29
N GLY A 229 5.36 -26.29 2.96
CA GLY A 229 5.57 -27.22 1.84
C GLY A 229 4.34 -27.47 0.96
N GLY A 230 3.18 -26.89 1.29
CA GLY A 230 1.96 -27.10 0.52
C GLY A 230 2.04 -26.55 -0.91
N ALA A 231 1.38 -27.26 -1.83
CA ALA A 231 1.28 -26.93 -3.24
C ALA A 231 0.70 -25.53 -3.43
N TYR A 232 1.16 -24.82 -4.47
CA TYR A 232 0.62 -23.54 -4.89
C TYR A 232 -0.28 -23.76 -6.10
N LEU A 233 -1.56 -23.42 -5.96
CA LEU A 233 -2.56 -23.58 -7.02
C LEU A 233 -3.12 -22.20 -7.39
N PRO A 234 -2.82 -21.65 -8.58
CA PRO A 234 -3.47 -20.43 -9.02
C PRO A 234 -4.97 -20.68 -9.21
N LEU A 235 -5.81 -19.76 -8.76
CA LEU A 235 -7.27 -19.84 -8.93
C LEU A 235 -7.70 -18.86 -10.01
N ALA A 236 -8.50 -19.34 -10.95
CA ALA A 236 -9.04 -18.49 -12.01
C ALA A 236 -10.04 -17.49 -11.42
N VAL A 237 -9.90 -16.23 -11.80
CA VAL A 237 -10.89 -15.17 -11.50
C VAL A 237 -11.70 -14.93 -12.77
N THR A 238 -13.02 -14.85 -12.62
CA THR A 238 -13.97 -14.63 -13.72
C THR A 238 -14.92 -13.49 -13.38
N GLY A 239 -15.57 -12.90 -14.39
CA GLY A 239 -16.54 -11.78 -14.24
C GLY A 239 -15.94 -10.42 -14.60
N ALA A 240 -16.74 -9.35 -14.45
CA ALA A 240 -16.44 -8.04 -15.00
C ALA A 240 -15.14 -7.39 -14.48
N GLN A 241 -14.71 -7.72 -13.25
CA GLN A 241 -13.50 -7.16 -12.62
C GLN A 241 -12.40 -8.21 -12.43
N ALA A 242 -12.38 -9.28 -13.24
CA ALA A 242 -11.45 -10.40 -13.08
C ALA A 242 -9.97 -9.98 -13.04
N ASP A 243 -9.60 -9.01 -13.88
CA ASP A 243 -8.22 -8.49 -13.99
C ASP A 243 -7.73 -7.77 -12.72
N HIS A 244 -8.64 -7.37 -11.84
CA HIS A 244 -8.35 -6.63 -10.62
C HIS A 244 -8.12 -7.51 -9.39
N ALA A 245 -8.27 -8.83 -9.50
CA ALA A 245 -8.03 -9.76 -8.40
C ALA A 245 -6.90 -10.75 -8.71
N VAL A 246 -6.24 -11.19 -7.65
CA VAL A 246 -5.22 -12.23 -7.64
C VAL A 246 -5.62 -13.24 -6.57
N ALA A 247 -5.85 -14.48 -6.97
CA ALA A 247 -6.25 -15.54 -6.07
C ALA A 247 -5.41 -16.81 -6.25
N PHE A 248 -5.06 -17.44 -5.14
CA PHE A 248 -4.41 -18.74 -5.14
C PHE A 248 -4.75 -19.53 -3.88
N ALA A 249 -4.67 -20.86 -3.99
CA ALA A 249 -4.74 -21.77 -2.88
C ALA A 249 -3.36 -22.32 -2.51
N ARG A 250 -3.14 -22.54 -1.22
CA ARG A 250 -2.08 -23.37 -0.67
C ARG A 250 -2.70 -24.65 -0.13
N GLN A 251 -2.18 -25.82 -0.51
CA GLN A 251 -2.79 -27.10 -0.15
C GLN A 251 -1.76 -28.12 0.35
N ALA A 252 -2.05 -28.77 1.48
CA ALA A 252 -1.30 -29.91 2.01
C ALA A 252 -2.20 -30.79 2.88
N ASN A 253 -2.07 -32.11 2.78
CA ASN A 253 -2.75 -33.08 3.65
C ASN A 253 -4.27 -32.87 3.77
N GLY A 254 -4.95 -32.62 2.64
CA GLY A 254 -6.40 -32.37 2.61
C GLY A 254 -6.83 -31.01 3.18
N ARG A 255 -5.91 -30.18 3.65
CA ARG A 255 -6.17 -28.81 4.08
C ARG A 255 -5.81 -27.84 2.99
N THR A 256 -6.65 -26.84 2.82
CA THR A 256 -6.48 -25.80 1.82
C THR A 256 -6.64 -24.44 2.49
N VAL A 257 -5.84 -23.45 2.08
CA VAL A 257 -5.98 -22.06 2.49
C VAL A 257 -5.98 -21.20 1.24
N ILE A 258 -6.96 -20.31 1.08
CA ILE A 258 -7.10 -19.48 -0.12
C ILE A 258 -6.74 -18.03 0.22
N THR A 259 -5.88 -17.44 -0.60
CA THR A 259 -5.55 -16.03 -0.55
C THR A 259 -6.24 -15.30 -1.67
N ILE A 260 -6.88 -14.17 -1.36
CA ILE A 260 -7.48 -13.26 -2.33
C ILE A 260 -6.94 -11.86 -2.04
N ALA A 261 -6.21 -11.31 -3.00
CA ALA A 261 -5.69 -9.94 -2.96
C ALA A 261 -6.07 -9.21 -4.24
N ASN A 262 -6.08 -7.87 -4.20
CA ASN A 262 -6.54 -7.07 -5.33
C ASN A 262 -5.45 -6.14 -5.84
N ARG A 263 -5.56 -5.75 -7.11
CA ARG A 263 -4.59 -4.92 -7.83
C ARG A 263 -5.33 -3.85 -8.63
N TRP A 264 -4.59 -2.81 -8.94
CA TRP A 264 -5.06 -1.73 -9.79
C TRP A 264 -6.31 -1.03 -9.24
N PHE A 265 -6.22 -0.53 -8.01
CA PHE A 265 -7.35 0.08 -7.31
C PHE A 265 -7.78 1.42 -7.92
N ALA A 266 -6.88 2.16 -8.57
CA ALA A 266 -7.24 3.45 -9.16
C ALA A 266 -8.13 3.27 -10.39
N THR A 267 -7.83 2.27 -11.21
CA THR A 267 -8.66 1.90 -12.36
C THR A 267 -9.94 1.17 -11.94
N LEU A 268 -9.89 0.30 -10.92
CA LEU A 268 -11.08 -0.39 -10.37
C LEU A 268 -12.12 0.59 -9.79
N LEU A 269 -11.66 1.58 -9.02
CA LEU A 269 -12.56 2.48 -8.29
C LEU A 269 -12.83 3.80 -9.03
N GLY A 270 -12.00 4.16 -10.01
CA GLY A 270 -12.11 5.42 -10.74
C GLY A 270 -11.88 6.65 -9.86
N ASP A 271 -12.71 7.68 -10.05
CA ASP A 271 -12.67 8.92 -9.26
C ASP A 271 -13.51 8.84 -7.97
N GLU A 272 -14.23 7.73 -7.75
CA GLU A 272 -15.10 7.57 -6.60
C GLU A 272 -14.31 7.32 -5.30
N LYS A 273 -14.71 7.98 -4.20
CA LYS A 273 -14.12 7.77 -2.88
C LYS A 273 -14.63 6.50 -2.18
N ARG A 274 -15.08 5.50 -2.93
CA ARG A 274 -15.58 4.23 -2.41
C ARG A 274 -14.47 3.37 -1.83
N LEU A 275 -14.85 2.44 -0.96
CA LEU A 275 -13.98 1.36 -0.49
C LEU A 275 -13.93 0.24 -1.56
N PRO A 276 -12.83 -0.50 -1.71
CA PRO A 276 -12.73 -1.59 -2.69
C PRO A 276 -13.41 -2.89 -2.22
N VAL A 277 -14.68 -2.78 -1.84
CA VAL A 277 -15.45 -3.83 -1.17
C VAL A 277 -16.88 -3.90 -1.72
N GLY A 278 -17.51 -5.07 -1.58
CA GLY A 278 -18.92 -5.26 -1.84
C GLY A 278 -19.34 -5.30 -3.32
N GLU A 279 -20.65 -5.44 -3.52
CA GLU A 279 -21.28 -5.64 -4.82
C GLU A 279 -21.09 -4.46 -5.80
N ALA A 280 -21.10 -3.24 -5.30
CA ALA A 280 -20.90 -2.03 -6.11
C ALA A 280 -19.53 -2.01 -6.83
N VAL A 281 -18.53 -2.73 -6.29
CA VAL A 281 -17.20 -2.85 -6.88
C VAL A 281 -17.08 -4.14 -7.67
N TRP A 282 -17.40 -5.28 -7.03
CA TRP A 282 -17.06 -6.59 -7.58
C TRP A 282 -18.12 -7.14 -8.53
N THR A 283 -19.36 -6.63 -8.49
CA THR A 283 -20.44 -7.04 -9.40
C THR A 283 -20.59 -8.56 -9.48
N ASP A 284 -20.51 -9.14 -10.68
CA ASP A 284 -20.57 -10.56 -10.92
C ASP A 284 -19.21 -11.27 -10.75
N THR A 285 -18.16 -10.65 -10.24
CA THR A 285 -16.80 -11.22 -10.18
C THR A 285 -16.65 -12.28 -9.10
N GLY A 286 -15.91 -13.35 -9.38
CA GLY A 286 -15.73 -14.49 -8.47
C GLY A 286 -14.51 -15.33 -8.81
N ILE A 287 -14.13 -16.21 -7.88
CA ILE A 287 -13.03 -17.16 -8.04
C ILE A 287 -13.56 -18.57 -8.25
N GLU A 288 -13.00 -19.28 -9.23
CA GLU A 288 -13.29 -20.70 -9.45
C GLU A 288 -12.62 -21.55 -8.39
N LEU A 289 -13.36 -22.50 -7.81
CA LEU A 289 -12.86 -23.41 -6.80
C LEU A 289 -12.64 -24.83 -7.33
N PRO A 290 -11.69 -25.57 -6.74
CA PRO A 290 -11.51 -26.99 -7.04
C PRO A 290 -12.58 -27.88 -6.38
N ASP A 291 -13.20 -27.46 -5.28
CA ASP A 291 -14.18 -28.26 -4.51
C ASP A 291 -15.48 -27.47 -4.25
N PRO A 292 -16.65 -27.96 -4.70
CA PRO A 292 -17.94 -27.30 -4.53
C PRO A 292 -18.55 -27.39 -3.14
N ALA A 293 -18.13 -28.34 -2.29
CA ALA A 293 -18.77 -28.61 -1.01
C ALA A 293 -18.12 -27.88 0.18
N ALA A 294 -16.95 -27.28 -0.02
CA ALA A 294 -16.17 -26.68 1.05
C ALA A 294 -16.75 -25.33 1.53
N ALA A 295 -17.02 -25.22 2.83
CA ALA A 295 -17.29 -23.96 3.51
C ALA A 295 -15.98 -23.37 4.05
N TRP A 296 -15.84 -22.06 3.96
CA TRP A 296 -14.61 -21.36 4.32
C TRP A 296 -14.88 -20.28 5.36
N GLU A 297 -13.99 -20.12 6.33
CA GLU A 297 -13.98 -18.97 7.22
C GLU A 297 -13.06 -17.89 6.63
N ASN A 298 -13.56 -16.66 6.47
CA ASN A 298 -12.72 -15.51 6.17
C ASN A 298 -12.06 -15.01 7.46
N LEU A 299 -10.75 -15.22 7.61
CA LEU A 299 -10.04 -14.86 8.84
C LEU A 299 -10.04 -13.38 9.20
N PHE A 300 -10.35 -12.49 8.26
CA PHE A 300 -10.43 -11.05 8.52
C PHE A 300 -11.81 -10.59 8.99
N THR A 301 -12.87 -11.33 8.68
CA THR A 301 -14.25 -10.94 8.99
C THR A 301 -14.95 -11.93 9.92
N GLY A 302 -14.42 -13.15 10.05
CA GLY A 302 -15.05 -14.27 10.77
C GLY A 302 -16.26 -14.87 10.04
N GLU A 303 -16.62 -14.35 8.87
CA GLU A 303 -17.79 -14.81 8.12
C GLU A 303 -17.49 -16.15 7.43
N THR A 304 -18.50 -17.02 7.40
CA THR A 304 -18.44 -18.24 6.60
C THR A 304 -18.89 -17.94 5.16
N VAL A 305 -18.00 -18.18 4.21
CA VAL A 305 -18.28 -18.04 2.77
C VAL A 305 -18.47 -19.43 2.16
N ARG A 306 -19.49 -19.58 1.32
CA ARG A 306 -19.79 -20.81 0.60
C ARG A 306 -19.81 -20.55 -0.91
N PRO A 307 -19.43 -21.54 -1.74
CA PRO A 307 -19.53 -21.42 -3.18
C PRO A 307 -21.00 -21.27 -3.61
N ASP A 308 -21.23 -20.45 -4.62
CA ASP A 308 -22.53 -20.41 -5.30
C ASP A 308 -22.75 -21.73 -6.04
N ALA A 309 -23.94 -22.32 -5.89
CA ALA A 309 -24.31 -23.60 -6.49
C ALA A 309 -24.75 -23.49 -7.97
N THR A 310 -24.62 -22.31 -8.57
CA THR A 310 -25.12 -21.98 -9.91
C THR A 310 -23.98 -21.96 -10.93
N GLY A 311 -23.91 -22.99 -11.78
CA GLY A 311 -22.95 -23.12 -12.89
C GLY A 311 -22.22 -24.47 -12.89
N ASP A 312 -21.45 -24.74 -13.95
CA ASP A 312 -20.71 -26.01 -14.13
C ASP A 312 -19.53 -26.17 -13.15
N LYS A 313 -19.03 -25.06 -12.59
CA LYS A 313 -17.94 -25.03 -11.61
C LYS A 313 -18.35 -24.24 -10.37
N PRO A 314 -17.97 -24.68 -9.16
CA PRO A 314 -18.21 -23.92 -7.95
C PRO A 314 -17.42 -22.62 -7.95
N ARG A 315 -18.08 -21.56 -7.49
CA ARG A 315 -17.53 -20.21 -7.53
C ARG A 315 -17.76 -19.47 -6.22
N LEU A 316 -16.74 -18.78 -5.70
CA LEU A 316 -16.93 -17.82 -4.61
C LEU A 316 -17.08 -16.42 -5.18
N SER A 317 -18.21 -15.77 -4.89
CA SER A 317 -18.43 -14.36 -5.20
C SER A 317 -17.45 -13.46 -4.46
N LEU A 318 -16.72 -12.60 -5.19
CA LEU A 318 -15.87 -11.57 -4.57
C LEU A 318 -16.70 -10.46 -3.92
N ALA A 319 -17.89 -10.16 -4.45
CA ALA A 319 -18.81 -9.19 -3.84
C ALA A 319 -19.17 -9.58 -2.39
N ARG A 320 -19.40 -10.89 -2.14
CA ARG A 320 -19.68 -11.42 -0.80
C ARG A 320 -18.40 -11.61 0.01
N THR A 321 -17.37 -12.19 -0.58
CA THR A 321 -16.12 -12.52 0.14
C THR A 321 -15.37 -11.28 0.62
N LEU A 322 -15.45 -10.19 -0.16
CA LEU A 322 -14.81 -8.91 0.10
C LEU A 322 -15.86 -7.84 0.47
N ALA A 323 -16.91 -8.22 1.21
CA ALA A 323 -18.01 -7.31 1.53
C ALA A 323 -17.59 -6.12 2.42
N CYS A 324 -16.66 -6.35 3.35
CA CYS A 324 -16.22 -5.34 4.32
C CYS A 324 -14.70 -5.17 4.43
N PHE A 325 -13.91 -6.01 3.75
CA PHE A 325 -12.45 -5.92 3.75
C PHE A 325 -11.88 -6.19 2.35
N PRO A 326 -10.86 -5.44 1.89
CA PRO A 326 -10.43 -5.43 0.49
C PRO A 326 -9.49 -6.58 0.13
N VAL A 327 -9.27 -7.52 1.04
CA VAL A 327 -8.49 -8.75 0.85
C VAL A 327 -9.11 -9.86 1.69
N ALA A 328 -8.89 -11.12 1.34
CA ALA A 328 -9.39 -12.26 2.11
C ALA A 328 -8.32 -13.34 2.29
N LEU A 329 -8.30 -13.95 3.48
CA LEU A 329 -7.57 -15.16 3.76
C LEU A 329 -8.57 -16.19 4.28
N LEU A 330 -8.90 -17.15 3.43
CA LEU A 330 -9.92 -18.16 3.69
C LEU A 330 -9.27 -19.44 4.19
N VAL A 331 -9.77 -19.95 5.31
CA VAL A 331 -9.34 -21.25 5.87
C VAL A 331 -10.54 -22.19 5.94
N PRO A 332 -10.34 -23.51 6.08
CA PRO A 332 -11.45 -24.43 6.20
C PRO A 332 -12.30 -24.05 7.43
N ALA A 333 -13.61 -23.89 7.24
CA ALA A 333 -14.51 -23.63 8.37
C ALA A 333 -14.50 -24.82 9.32
N GLU A 334 -14.51 -24.58 10.63
CA GLU A 334 -14.67 -25.67 11.59
C GLU A 334 -16.08 -26.27 11.44
N VAL A 335 -16.15 -27.57 11.19
CA VAL A 335 -17.41 -28.31 11.26
C VAL A 335 -17.78 -28.33 12.74
N GLY A 336 -18.85 -27.64 13.12
CA GLY A 336 -19.35 -27.67 14.50
C GLY A 336 -19.51 -29.12 14.96
N SER A 337 -18.74 -29.50 15.97
CA SER A 337 -18.83 -30.79 16.67
C SER A 337 -20.10 -30.89 17.50
#